data_AF-A0A1A8NDJ4-F1
#
_entry.id   AF-A0A1A8NDJ4-F1
#
_cell.length_a   1.000
_cell.length_b   1.000
_cell.length_c   1.000
_cell.angle_alpha   90.00
_cell.angle_beta   90.00
_cell.angle_gamma   90.00
#
_symmetry.space_group_name_H-M   'P 1'
#
loop_
_entity.id
_entity.type
_entity.pdbx_description
1 polymer ?
#
loop_
_entity_poly.entity_id
_entity_poly.type
_entity_poly.pdbx_seq_one_letter_code
_entity_poly.pdbx_strand_id
1 'polypeptide(L)' 'QVRQNYHRDCEAAINKMVNLELFASYTYTSMAFYFSRDDVALAGFAHFFKENSDEEREHAEKLLSFQNKRGGR' A
#
# COMPACT_ATOMS: atom_id res chain seq x y z
N GLN A 1 -4.41 -21.79 19.27
CA GLN A 1 -4.60 -20.33 19.11
C GLN A 1 -3.22 -19.71 18.86
N VAL A 2 -3.05 -18.83 17.85
CA VAL A 2 -1.71 -18.37 17.37
C VAL A 2 -1.27 -17.04 18.00
N ARG A 3 -2.19 -16.27 18.59
CA ARG A 3 -1.89 -14.92 19.10
C ARG A 3 -1.07 -14.96 20.40
N GLN A 4 0.14 -14.40 20.36
CA GLN A 4 1.03 -14.25 21.52
C GLN A 4 1.79 -12.91 21.45
N ASN A 5 1.86 -12.19 22.58
CA ASN A 5 2.54 -10.89 22.72
C ASN A 5 2.20 -9.89 21.60
N TYR A 6 0.91 -9.78 21.26
CA TYR A 6 0.43 -8.89 20.20
C TYR A 6 -0.70 -8.01 20.73
N HIS A 7 -0.34 -6.80 21.14
CA HIS A 7 -1.25 -5.84 21.77
C HIS A 7 -2.33 -5.39 20.79
N ARG A 8 -3.52 -5.06 21.30
CA ARG A 8 -4.65 -4.61 20.46
C ARG A 8 -4.34 -3.31 19.72
N ASP A 9 -3.58 -2.42 20.35
CA ASP A 9 -3.18 -1.17 19.71
C ASP A 9 -2.24 -1.41 18.52
N CYS A 10 -1.34 -2.40 18.60
CA CYS A 10 -0.49 -2.78 17.48
C CYS A 10 -1.32 -3.36 16.32
N GLU A 11 -2.30 -4.21 16.61
CA GLU A 11 -3.23 -4.75 15.62
C GLU A 11 -4.01 -3.64 14.91
N ALA A 12 -4.57 -2.69 15.68
CA ALA A 12 -5.29 -1.54 15.12
C ALA A 12 -4.37 -0.63 14.29
N ALA A 13 -3.14 -0.40 14.75
CA ALA A 13 -2.15 0.38 14.02
C ALA A 13 -1.76 -0.28 12.70
N ILE A 14 -1.59 -1.62 12.65
CA ILE A 14 -1.34 -2.35 11.41
C ILE A 14 -2.52 -2.20 10.43
N ASN A 15 -3.76 -2.32 10.90
CA ASN A 15 -4.94 -2.09 10.04
C ASN A 15 -5.00 -0.66 9.49
N LYS A 16 -4.60 0.33 10.29
CA LYS A 16 -4.49 1.71 9.84
C LYS A 16 -3.38 1.87 8.79
N MET A 17 -2.22 1.27 9.02
CA MET A 17 -1.10 1.28 8.06
C MET A 17 -1.49 0.62 6.73
N VAL A 18 -2.16 -0.53 6.74
CA VAL A 18 -2.67 -1.17 5.51
C VAL A 18 -3.53 -0.21 4.69
N ASN A 19 -4.44 0.52 5.33
CA ASN A 19 -5.26 1.51 4.64
C ASN A 19 -4.43 2.68 4.09
N LEU A 20 -3.39 3.13 4.80
CA LEU A 20 -2.49 4.18 4.34
C LEU A 20 -1.70 3.73 3.12
N GLU A 21 -1.15 2.51 3.11
CA GLU A 21 -0.41 1.98 1.95
C GLU A 21 -1.32 1.81 0.72
N LEU A 22 -2.55 1.33 0.91
CA LEU A 22 -3.52 1.23 -0.19
C LEU A 22 -3.93 2.61 -0.72
N PHE A 23 -4.08 3.60 0.17
CA PHE A 23 -4.36 4.98 -0.23
C PHE A 23 -3.18 5.59 -0.99
N ALA A 24 -1.94 5.34 -0.55
CA ALA A 24 -0.72 5.77 -1.24
C ALA A 24 -0.63 5.12 -2.63
N SER A 25 -0.84 3.80 -2.71
CA SER A 25 -0.91 3.06 -3.97
C SER A 25 -1.93 3.67 -4.94
N TYR A 26 -3.16 3.94 -4.49
CA TYR A 26 -4.19 4.55 -5.31
C TYR A 26 -3.82 5.97 -5.77
N THR A 27 -3.21 6.76 -4.89
CA THR A 27 -2.70 8.10 -5.20
C THR A 27 -1.63 8.05 -6.29
N TYR A 28 -0.66 7.15 -6.17
CA TYR A 28 0.37 6.96 -7.19
C TYR A 28 -0.18 6.43 -8.51
N THR A 29 -1.20 5.57 -8.49
CA THR A 29 -1.92 5.19 -9.71
C THR A 29 -2.50 6.44 -10.39
N SER A 30 -3.17 7.32 -9.64
CA SER A 30 -3.72 8.55 -10.20
C SER A 30 -2.63 9.44 -10.82
N MET A 31 -1.48 9.57 -10.16
CA MET A 31 -0.35 10.33 -10.70
C MET A 31 0.22 9.69 -11.97
N ALA A 32 0.39 8.36 -12.00
CA ALA A 32 0.87 7.65 -13.18
C ALA A 32 0.01 7.94 -14.41
N PHE A 33 -1.32 7.90 -14.25
CA PHE A 33 -2.27 8.20 -15.32
C PHE A 33 -2.35 9.69 -15.67
N TYR A 34 -2.06 10.60 -14.74
CA TYR A 34 -1.92 12.02 -15.06
C TYR A 34 -0.75 12.27 -16.00
N PHE A 35 0.42 11.72 -15.69
CA PHE A 35 1.62 11.89 -16.52
C PHE A 35 1.57 11.14 -17.86
N SER A 36 0.68 10.15 -17.99
CA SER A 36 0.46 9.41 -19.24
C SER A 36 -0.52 10.09 -20.21
N ARG A 37 -1.16 11.21 -19.84
CA ARG A 37 -2.06 11.94 -20.75
C ARG A 37 -1.30 12.47 -21.95
N ASP A 38 -1.96 12.59 -23.10
CA ASP A 38 -1.37 13.10 -24.34
C ASP A 38 -0.92 14.57 -24.24
N ASP A 39 -1.60 15.36 -23.40
CA ASP A 39 -1.28 16.77 -23.16
C ASP A 39 -0.21 17.01 -22.07
N VAL A 40 0.21 15.96 -21.36
CA VAL A 40 1.34 16.00 -20.40
C VAL A 40 2.56 15.24 -20.95
N ALA A 41 2.33 14.03 -21.48
CA ALA A 41 3.27 13.19 -22.22
C ALA A 41 4.63 12.91 -21.54
N LEU A 42 4.64 12.80 -20.21
CA LEU A 42 5.86 12.50 -19.43
C LEU A 42 5.94 11.01 -19.07
N ALA A 43 6.22 10.17 -20.08
CA ALA A 43 6.21 8.71 -19.94
C ALA A 43 7.14 8.16 -18.83
N GLY A 44 8.30 8.79 -18.60
CA GLY A 44 9.21 8.39 -17.52
C GLY A 44 8.60 8.59 -16.12
N PHE A 45 7.88 9.70 -15.90
CA PHE A 45 7.16 9.95 -14.65
C PHE A 45 5.96 9.01 -14.50
N ALA A 46 5.23 8.75 -15.60
CA ALA A 46 4.13 7.80 -15.60
C ALA A 46 4.60 6.40 -15.15
N HIS A 47 5.72 5.93 -15.71
CA HIS A 47 6.32 4.65 -15.33
C HIS A 47 6.78 4.63 -13.87
N PHE A 48 7.51 5.67 -13.43
CA PHE A 48 7.96 5.80 -12.03
C PHE A 48 6.80 5.71 -11.03
N PHE A 49 5.73 6.48 -11.24
CA PHE A 49 4.58 6.43 -10.34
C PHE A 49 3.80 5.12 -10.44
N LYS A 50 3.82 4.44 -11.59
CA LYS A 50 3.21 3.11 -11.72
C LYS A 50 3.95 2.08 -10.88
N GLU A 51 5.29 2.09 -10.92
CA GLU A 51 6.12 1.20 -10.10
C GLU A 51 5.91 1.46 -8.60
N ASN A 52 5.96 2.72 -8.16
CA ASN A 52 5.67 3.06 -6.76
C ASN A 52 4.27 2.62 -6.34
N SER A 53 3.27 2.77 -7.21
CA SER A 53 1.91 2.32 -6.92
C SER A 53 1.83 0.81 -6.68
N ASP A 54 2.57 0.02 -7.45
CA ASP A 54 2.65 -1.42 -7.28
C ASP A 54 3.44 -1.80 -6.01
N GLU A 55 4.52 -1.08 -5.69
CA GLU A 55 5.31 -1.27 -4.46
C GLU A 55 4.47 -1.02 -3.19
N GLU A 56 3.71 0.07 -3.11
CA GLU A 56 2.86 0.34 -1.93
C GLU A 56 1.74 -0.70 -1.78
N ARG A 57 1.26 -1.27 -2.89
CA ARG A 57 0.31 -2.38 -2.82
C ARG A 57 0.96 -3.64 -2.25
N GLU A 58 2.21 -3.94 -2.63
CA GLU A 58 2.96 -5.02 -1.99
C GLU A 58 3.21 -4.76 -0.49
N HIS A 59 3.44 -3.51 -0.08
CA HIS A 59 3.57 -3.14 1.33
C HIS A 59 2.29 -3.46 2.11
N ALA A 60 1.13 -3.10 1.57
CA ALA A 60 -0.16 -3.44 2.16
C ALA A 60 -0.34 -4.97 2.31
N GLU A 61 0.00 -5.74 1.28
CA GLU A 61 -0.09 -7.22 1.29
C GLU A 61 0.86 -7.85 2.33
N LYS A 62 2.09 -7.33 2.46
CA LYS A 62 3.07 -7.77 3.47
C LYS A 62 2.54 -7.52 4.88
N LEU A 63 1.92 -6.36 5.12
CA LEU A 63 1.29 -6.02 6.41
C LEU A 63 0.08 -6.90 6.72
N LEU A 64 -0.78 -7.18 5.74
CA LEU A 64 -1.92 -8.11 5.89
C LEU A 64 -1.45 -9.53 6.22
N SER A 65 -0.41 -10.01 5.53
CA SER A 65 0.21 -11.30 5.81
C SER A 65 0.77 -11.36 7.23
N PHE A 66 1.45 -10.28 7.68
CA PHE A 66 1.92 -10.15 9.05
C PHE A 66 0.79 -10.15 10.07
N GLN A 67 -0.29 -9.39 9.84
CA GLN A 67 -1.47 -9.34 10.70
C GLN A 67 -2.05 -10.74 10.94
N ASN A 68 -2.25 -11.50 9.85
CA ASN A 68 -2.74 -12.88 9.89
C ASN A 68 -1.76 -13.81 10.64
N LYS A 69 -0.45 -13.69 10.39
CA LYS A 69 0.59 -14.48 11.06
C LYS A 69 0.59 -14.27 12.57
N ARG A 70 0.24 -13.07 13.05
CA ARG A 70 0.14 -12.76 14.49
C ARG A 70 -1.21 -13.10 15.12
N GLY A 71 -2.16 -13.62 14.32
CA GLY A 71 -3.53 -13.91 14.77
C GLY A 71 -4.36 -12.64 14.99
N GLY A 72 -4.01 -11.55 14.31
CA GLY A 72 -4.81 -10.33 14.25
C GLY A 72 -6.00 -10.45 13.28
N ARG A 73 -6.84 -9.42 13.26
CA ARG A 73 -7.99 -9.25 12.38
C ARG A 73 -8.05 -7.86 11.81
#